data_AF-A0A8S1QTA5-F1
#
_entry.id   AF-A0A8S1QTA5-F1
#
_cell.length_a   1.000
_cell.length_b   1.000
_cell.length_c   1.000
_cell.angle_alpha   90.00
_cell.angle_beta   90.00
_cell.angle_gamma   90.00
#
_symmetry.space_group_name_H-M   'P 1'
#
loop_
_entity.id
_entity.type
_entity.pdbx_description
1 polymer ?
#
loop_
_entity_poly.entity_id
_entity_poly.type
_entity_poly.pdbx_seq_one_letter_code
_entity_poly.pdbx_strand_id
1 'polypeptide(L)'
;MNTYKLIIRVLSQEEKTNDNSQTSGIAGGGVVVFVLGMIIYCIWKCFQKKREDEQQAEVIPSNEYQFQEQNIEFEARTQAGRIIDEMKTSKQKLYLENKELEDCPICLMPISPALLISTSCNHQFHKACLTQWLEVNDMCPTCRTKVSK
;
A
#
# COMPACT_ATOMS: atom_id res chain seq x y z
N MET A 1 -9.15 27.52 -7.65
CA MET A 1 -8.89 28.82 -6.95
C MET A 1 -9.80 29.88 -7.54
N ASN A 2 -10.55 30.64 -6.73
CA ASN A 2 -11.34 31.85 -7.05
C ASN A 2 -12.88 31.80 -6.92
N THR A 3 -13.49 30.87 -6.19
CA THR A 3 -14.88 31.05 -5.73
C THR A 3 -14.96 31.93 -4.47
N TYR A 4 -14.01 31.80 -3.56
CA TYR A 4 -13.96 32.58 -2.32
C TYR A 4 -13.71 34.09 -2.54
N LYS A 5 -12.99 34.49 -3.60
CA LYS A 5 -12.78 35.91 -3.96
C LYS A 5 -14.07 36.62 -4.41
N LEU A 6 -15.06 35.88 -4.91
CA LEU A 6 -16.37 36.45 -5.28
C LEU A 6 -17.25 36.64 -4.04
N ILE A 7 -17.20 35.70 -3.09
CA ILE A 7 -17.94 35.79 -1.82
C ILE A 7 -17.43 36.97 -0.97
N ILE A 8 -16.11 37.21 -0.92
CA ILE A 8 -15.52 38.34 -0.20
C ILE A 8 -15.90 39.70 -0.82
N ARG A 9 -16.16 39.78 -2.13
CA ARG A 9 -16.62 41.04 -2.75
C ARG A 9 -18.09 41.36 -2.47
N VAL A 10 -18.94 40.34 -2.35
CA VAL A 10 -20.37 40.52 -2.04
C VAL A 10 -20.55 40.95 -0.57
N LEU A 11 -19.81 40.33 0.36
CA LEU A 11 -19.89 40.68 1.80
C LEU A 11 -19.27 42.06 2.13
N SER A 12 -18.46 42.63 1.23
CA SER A 12 -17.84 43.96 1.44
C SER A 12 -18.77 45.14 1.08
N GLN A 13 -19.95 44.90 0.49
CA GLN A 13 -20.89 45.97 0.13
C GLN A 13 -21.98 46.23 1.19
N GLU A 14 -22.19 45.34 2.16
CA GLU A 14 -23.21 45.52 3.20
C GLU A 14 -22.74 46.37 4.39
N GLU A 15 -21.44 46.59 4.58
CA GLU A 15 -20.89 47.30 5.75
C GLU A 15 -20.78 48.83 5.58
N LYS A 16 -21.27 49.42 4.47
CA LYS A 16 -21.09 50.86 4.16
C LYS A 16 -22.30 51.75 4.42
N THR A 17 -23.26 51.29 5.19
CA THR A 17 -24.30 52.18 5.72
C THR A 17 -24.50 51.89 7.19
N ASN A 18 -24.54 52.96 7.98
CA ASN A 18 -24.68 53.00 9.43
C ASN A 18 -23.31 52.90 10.16
N ASP A 19 -22.77 53.92 10.84
CA ASP A 19 -23.40 55.06 11.49
C ASP A 19 -22.48 56.29 11.40
N ASN A 20 -23.03 57.36 10.85
CA ASN A 20 -22.47 58.69 10.91
C ASN A 20 -23.06 59.37 12.15
N SER A 21 -22.35 59.39 13.28
CA SER A 21 -22.69 60.26 14.40
C SER A 21 -21.46 61.01 14.91
N GLN A 22 -21.51 62.31 14.66
CA GLN A 22 -20.59 63.39 15.01
C GLN A 22 -19.93 63.28 16.39
N THR A 23 -18.65 63.60 16.39
CA THR A 23 -17.89 64.10 17.53
C THR A 23 -18.31 65.54 17.87
N SER A 24 -18.78 65.80 19.09
CA SER A 24 -18.74 67.13 19.69
C SER A 24 -18.33 67.02 21.16
N GLY A 25 -17.24 67.69 21.50
CA GLY A 25 -16.52 67.52 22.76
C GLY A 25 -17.31 67.89 24.01
N ILE A 26 -17.17 67.05 25.03
CA ILE A 26 -17.32 67.43 26.43
C ILE A 26 -16.15 66.76 27.17
N ALA A 27 -15.47 67.54 28.00
CA ALA A 27 -14.21 67.23 28.69
C ALA A 27 -14.24 66.04 29.68
N GLY A 28 -15.18 65.10 29.55
CA GLY A 28 -15.25 63.82 30.26
C GLY A 28 -14.99 62.58 29.39
N GLY A 29 -14.84 62.73 28.07
CA GLY A 29 -14.68 61.61 27.13
C GLY A 29 -13.36 60.83 27.23
N GLY A 30 -12.31 61.46 27.79
CA GLY A 30 -11.02 60.81 27.96
C GLY A 30 -11.11 59.57 28.84
N VAL A 31 -11.77 59.68 30.01
CA VAL A 31 -11.83 58.57 30.97
C VAL A 31 -12.57 57.36 30.37
N VAL A 32 -13.63 57.58 29.61
CA VAL A 32 -14.41 56.49 29.00
C VAL A 32 -13.63 55.78 27.89
N VAL A 33 -12.94 56.52 27.01
CA VAL A 33 -12.10 55.93 25.96
C VAL A 33 -10.89 55.20 26.55
N PHE A 34 -10.30 55.73 27.62
CA PHE A 34 -9.23 55.05 28.36
C PHE A 34 -9.73 53.78 29.07
N VAL A 35 -10.90 53.82 29.70
CA VAL A 35 -11.47 52.63 30.37
C VAL A 35 -11.86 51.56 29.35
N LEU A 36 -12.53 51.93 28.25
CA LEU A 36 -12.86 50.99 27.17
C LEU A 36 -11.60 50.46 26.48
N GLY A 37 -10.60 51.31 26.26
CA GLY A 37 -9.29 50.92 25.72
C GLY A 37 -8.54 49.96 26.64
N MET A 38 -8.58 50.18 27.96
CA MET A 38 -7.98 49.27 28.95
C MET A 38 -8.73 47.95 29.03
N ILE A 39 -10.07 47.95 28.92
CA ILE A 39 -10.87 46.72 28.87
C ILE A 39 -10.54 45.94 27.60
N ILE A 40 -10.49 46.59 26.43
CA ILE A 40 -10.12 45.97 25.15
C ILE A 40 -8.68 45.46 25.19
N TYR A 41 -7.74 46.23 25.77
CA TYR A 41 -6.34 45.81 25.94
C TYR A 41 -6.23 44.61 26.88
N CYS A 42 -6.96 44.58 27.99
CA CYS A 42 -7.04 43.43 28.89
C CYS A 42 -7.62 42.20 28.18
N ILE A 43 -8.69 42.35 27.39
CA ILE A 43 -9.28 41.26 26.61
C ILE A 43 -8.29 40.77 25.54
N TRP A 44 -7.65 41.68 24.79
CA TRP A 44 -6.64 41.35 23.77
C TRP A 44 -5.42 40.66 24.38
N LYS A 45 -4.98 41.09 25.56
CA LYS A 45 -3.87 40.48 26.30
C LYS A 45 -4.25 39.12 26.89
N CYS A 46 -5.45 38.96 27.44
CA CYS A 46 -5.98 37.66 27.85
C CYS A 46 -6.10 36.71 26.65
N PHE A 47 -6.46 37.24 25.47
CA PHE A 47 -6.52 36.48 24.22
C PHE A 47 -5.12 36.13 23.67
N GLN A 48 -4.12 37.01 23.86
CA GLN A 48 -2.72 36.72 23.51
C GLN A 48 -2.14 35.60 24.38
N LYS A 49 -2.40 35.64 25.69
CA LYS A 49 -1.93 34.61 26.63
C LYS A 49 -2.54 33.23 26.34
N LYS A 50 -3.83 33.18 25.97
CA LYS A 50 -4.46 31.93 25.52
C LYS A 50 -3.85 31.37 24.23
N ARG A 51 -3.20 32.21 23.42
CA ARG A 51 -2.46 31.80 22.22
C ARG A 51 -1.09 31.19 22.54
N GLU A 52 -0.51 31.50 23.69
CA GLU A 52 0.77 30.91 24.15
C GLU A 52 0.54 29.52 24.76
N ASP A 53 -0.59 29.30 25.44
CA ASP A 53 -0.90 28.00 26.07
C ASP A 53 -1.38 26.94 25.06
N GLU A 54 -1.99 27.37 23.94
CA GLU A 54 -2.43 26.46 22.86
C GLU A 54 -1.26 25.97 21.96
N GLN A 55 -0.05 26.51 22.18
CA GLN A 55 1.16 26.14 21.42
C GLN A 55 2.03 25.07 22.11
N GLN A 56 1.64 24.58 23.29
CA GLN A 56 2.31 23.46 23.98
C GLN A 56 1.53 22.13 23.90
N ALA A 57 0.61 22.00 22.95
CA ALA A 57 0.17 20.69 22.49
C ALA A 57 1.27 20.07 21.60
N GLU A 58 2.17 19.35 22.25
CA GLU A 58 2.95 18.22 21.70
C GLU A 58 3.73 18.48 20.38
N VAL A 59 4.79 19.28 20.45
CA VAL A 59 5.87 19.17 19.45
C VAL A 59 6.73 17.97 19.83
N ILE A 60 6.38 16.81 19.30
CA ILE A 60 7.26 15.63 19.30
C ILE A 60 8.45 15.98 18.39
N PRO A 61 9.70 15.85 18.86
CA PRO A 61 10.87 16.20 18.08
C PRO A 61 10.94 15.33 16.82
N SER A 62 11.19 15.97 15.66
CA SER A 62 11.12 15.37 14.32
C SER A 62 12.09 14.21 14.08
N ASN A 63 13.00 13.95 15.01
CA ASN A 63 13.97 12.86 14.97
C ASN A 63 13.39 11.51 15.43
N GLU A 64 12.37 11.50 16.30
CA GLU A 64 11.68 10.27 16.74
C GLU A 64 10.84 9.67 15.60
N TYR A 65 10.16 10.52 14.84
CA TYR A 65 9.31 10.13 13.70
C TYR A 65 10.09 9.57 12.50
N GLN A 66 11.25 10.15 12.17
CA GLN A 66 12.07 9.65 11.06
C GLN A 66 12.61 8.24 11.32
N PHE A 67 12.89 7.90 12.58
CA PHE A 67 13.33 6.56 12.96
C PHE A 67 12.17 5.54 12.89
N GLN A 68 10.94 5.97 13.18
CA GLN A 68 9.76 5.11 13.18
C GLN A 68 9.32 4.68 11.76
N GLU A 69 9.33 5.57 10.77
CA GLU A 69 8.97 5.23 9.39
C GLU A 69 9.98 4.29 8.72
N GLN A 70 11.28 4.46 9.00
CA GLN A 70 12.33 3.59 8.47
C GLN A 70 12.25 2.17 9.04
N ASN A 71 11.88 2.02 10.31
CA ASN A 71 11.67 0.72 10.94
C ASN A 71 10.43 0.01 10.39
N ILE A 72 9.34 0.75 10.09
CA ILE A 72 8.13 0.16 9.46
C ILE A 72 8.44 -0.38 8.06
N GLU A 73 9.20 0.34 7.25
CA GLU A 73 9.57 -0.13 5.91
C GLU A 73 10.56 -1.32 5.98
N PHE A 74 11.45 -1.33 6.96
CA PHE A 74 12.39 -2.42 7.22
C PHE A 74 11.67 -3.68 7.75
N GLU A 75 10.74 -3.54 8.68
CA GLU A 75 9.90 -4.63 9.19
C GLU A 75 9.01 -5.22 8.08
N ALA A 76 8.41 -4.38 7.24
CA ALA A 76 7.64 -4.82 6.08
C ALA A 76 8.51 -5.61 5.07
N ARG A 77 9.72 -5.14 4.79
CA ARG A 77 10.68 -5.84 3.91
C ARG A 77 11.17 -7.17 4.51
N THR A 78 11.45 -7.22 5.81
CA THR A 78 11.91 -8.45 6.49
C THR A 78 10.79 -9.47 6.67
N GLN A 79 9.56 -9.02 6.91
CA GLN A 79 8.39 -9.90 6.95
C GLN A 79 8.06 -10.44 5.57
N ALA A 80 8.03 -9.59 4.54
CA ALA A 80 7.84 -10.04 3.16
C ALA A 80 8.95 -11.00 2.70
N GLY A 81 10.21 -10.73 3.06
CA GLY A 81 11.35 -11.61 2.77
C GLY A 81 11.18 -13.00 3.37
N ARG A 82 10.79 -13.11 4.65
CA ARG A 82 10.53 -14.40 5.31
C ARG A 82 9.41 -15.19 4.61
N ILE A 83 8.30 -14.54 4.28
CA ILE A 83 7.18 -15.18 3.56
C ILE A 83 7.62 -15.68 2.18
N ILE A 84 8.38 -14.87 1.44
CA ILE A 84 8.90 -15.23 0.11
C ILE A 84 9.87 -16.43 0.22
N ASP A 85 10.73 -16.46 1.23
CA ASP A 85 11.69 -17.54 1.44
C ASP A 85 11.01 -18.86 1.87
N GLU A 86 9.97 -18.79 2.71
CA GLU A 86 9.13 -19.96 3.05
C GLU A 86 8.39 -20.51 1.81
N MET A 87 7.85 -19.61 0.98
CA MET A 87 7.21 -19.99 -0.29
C MET A 87 8.20 -20.63 -1.27
N LYS A 88 9.41 -20.06 -1.42
CA LYS A 88 10.48 -20.63 -2.26
C LYS A 88 10.92 -22.00 -1.75
N THR A 89 11.12 -22.15 -0.44
CA THR A 89 11.55 -23.42 0.17
C THR A 89 10.50 -24.50 -0.03
N SER A 90 9.22 -24.17 0.19
CA SER A 90 8.10 -25.10 -0.05
C SER A 90 8.02 -25.53 -1.51
N LYS A 91 8.12 -24.57 -2.44
CA LYS A 91 8.09 -24.87 -3.88
C LYS A 91 9.31 -25.68 -4.34
N GLN A 92 10.49 -25.39 -3.80
CA GLN A 92 11.72 -26.12 -4.08
C GLN A 92 11.64 -27.56 -3.56
N LYS A 93 11.10 -27.76 -2.36
CA LYS A 93 10.88 -29.11 -1.79
C LYS A 93 9.91 -29.92 -2.65
N LEU A 94 8.78 -29.32 -3.05
CA LEU A 94 7.82 -29.96 -3.96
C LEU A 94 8.43 -30.25 -5.34
N TYR A 95 9.29 -29.38 -5.86
CA TYR A 95 10.00 -29.63 -7.12
C TYR A 95 10.99 -30.79 -7.01
N LEU A 96 11.73 -30.87 -5.90
CA LEU A 96 12.67 -31.98 -5.65
C LEU A 96 11.95 -33.32 -5.45
N GLU A 97 10.82 -33.32 -4.74
CA GLU A 97 9.98 -34.50 -4.55
C GLU A 97 9.34 -34.99 -5.87
N ASN A 98 8.90 -34.06 -6.73
CA ASN A 98 8.41 -34.42 -8.06
C ASN A 98 9.52 -34.74 -9.07
N LYS A 99 10.76 -34.29 -8.86
CA LYS A 99 11.90 -34.58 -9.77
C LYS A 99 12.19 -36.07 -9.86
N GLU A 100 11.83 -36.85 -8.85
CA GLU A 100 12.00 -38.32 -8.86
C GLU A 100 10.99 -39.03 -9.78
N LEU A 101 9.95 -38.34 -10.24
CA LEU A 101 8.97 -38.86 -11.18
C LEU A 101 9.28 -38.33 -12.58
N GLU A 102 9.55 -39.22 -13.54
CA GLU A 102 9.61 -38.83 -14.95
C GLU A 102 8.19 -38.51 -15.46
N ASP A 103 8.04 -37.40 -16.18
CA ASP A 103 6.78 -37.05 -16.84
C ASP A 103 6.61 -37.83 -18.14
N CYS A 104 5.39 -38.32 -18.39
CA CYS A 104 5.07 -39.00 -19.64
C CYS A 104 5.02 -38.00 -20.80
N PRO A 105 5.83 -38.17 -21.87
CA PRO A 105 5.88 -37.21 -22.98
C PRO A 105 4.60 -37.21 -23.85
N ILE A 106 3.68 -38.16 -23.65
CA ILE A 106 2.40 -38.23 -24.38
C ILE A 106 1.34 -37.37 -23.69
N CYS A 107 1.21 -37.46 -22.35
CA CYS A 107 0.14 -36.79 -21.59
C CYS A 107 0.64 -35.68 -20.66
N LEU A 108 1.96 -35.50 -20.53
CA LEU A 108 2.63 -34.50 -19.69
C LEU A 108 2.27 -34.60 -18.21
N MET A 109 1.98 -35.82 -17.74
CA MET A 109 1.65 -36.13 -16.35
C MET A 109 2.73 -37.04 -15.75
N PRO A 110 2.96 -36.97 -14.43
CA PRO A 110 3.97 -37.79 -13.76
C PRO A 110 3.67 -39.29 -13.93
N ILE A 111 4.71 -40.06 -14.24
CA ILE A 111 4.64 -41.52 -14.35
C ILE A 111 4.77 -42.11 -12.95
N SER A 112 3.72 -42.78 -12.47
CA SER A 112 3.84 -43.57 -11.26
C SER A 112 4.69 -44.82 -11.53
N PRO A 113 5.55 -45.23 -10.59
CA PRO A 113 6.42 -46.41 -10.78
C PRO A 113 5.63 -47.71 -11.03
N ALA A 114 4.36 -47.76 -10.62
CA ALA A 114 3.46 -48.89 -10.84
C ALA A 114 2.89 -48.98 -12.27
N LEU A 115 2.86 -47.87 -13.03
CA LEU A 115 2.27 -47.81 -14.38
C LEU A 115 3.31 -47.52 -15.47
N LEU A 116 4.58 -47.52 -15.09
CA LEU A 116 5.73 -47.28 -15.94
C LEU A 116 6.00 -48.48 -16.86
N ILE A 117 6.13 -48.21 -18.15
CA ILE A 117 6.65 -49.17 -19.12
C ILE A 117 7.81 -48.54 -19.88
N SER A 118 8.91 -49.28 -19.99
CA SER A 118 10.06 -48.89 -20.80
C SER A 118 10.03 -49.62 -22.13
N THR A 119 10.24 -48.89 -23.21
CA THR A 119 10.35 -49.43 -24.57
C THR A 119 11.73 -50.03 -24.83
N SER A 120 11.90 -50.81 -25.91
CA SER A 120 13.21 -51.36 -26.31
C SER A 120 14.29 -50.29 -26.59
N CYS A 121 13.88 -49.03 -26.75
CA CYS A 121 14.76 -47.88 -26.89
C CYS A 121 14.97 -47.09 -25.57
N ASN A 122 14.62 -47.67 -24.42
CA ASN A 122 14.75 -47.13 -23.06
C ASN A 122 13.95 -45.85 -22.76
N HIS A 123 12.92 -45.54 -23.55
CA HIS A 123 12.01 -44.44 -23.24
C HIS A 123 10.82 -44.92 -22.41
N GLN A 124 10.46 -44.15 -21.40
CA GLN A 124 9.43 -44.45 -20.40
C GLN A 124 8.12 -43.72 -20.71
N PHE A 125 7.00 -44.42 -20.50
CA PHE A 125 5.66 -43.88 -20.70
C PHE A 125 4.69 -44.55 -19.72
N HIS A 126 3.47 -43.99 -19.57
CA HIS A 126 2.38 -44.77 -18.98
C HIS A 126 1.99 -45.91 -19.92
N LYS A 127 1.74 -47.09 -19.36
CA LYS A 127 1.26 -48.25 -20.13
C LYS A 127 0.04 -47.93 -21.01
N ALA A 128 -0.93 -47.19 -20.48
CA ALA A 128 -2.13 -46.79 -21.23
C ALA A 128 -1.79 -45.87 -22.41
N CYS A 129 -0.94 -44.86 -22.19
CA CYS A 129 -0.53 -43.91 -23.22
C CYS A 129 0.25 -44.60 -24.35
N LEU A 130 1.21 -45.47 -24.01
CA LEU A 130 1.97 -46.20 -25.02
C LEU A 130 1.08 -47.17 -25.80
N THR A 131 0.17 -47.87 -25.12
CA THR A 131 -0.75 -48.82 -25.79
C THR A 131 -1.63 -48.11 -26.81
N GLN A 132 -2.26 -46.99 -26.43
CA GLN A 132 -3.09 -46.20 -27.34
C GLN A 132 -2.30 -45.62 -28.51
N TRP A 133 -1.06 -45.19 -28.27
CA TRP A 133 -0.18 -44.73 -29.34
C TRP A 133 0.14 -45.83 -30.36
N LEU A 134 0.43 -47.05 -29.85
CA LEU A 134 0.79 -48.21 -30.67
C LEU A 134 -0.38 -48.81 -31.47
N GLU A 135 -1.61 -48.39 -31.21
CA GLU A 135 -2.78 -48.74 -32.05
C GLU A 135 -2.74 -48.02 -33.41
N VAL A 136 -2.10 -46.84 -33.47
CA VAL A 136 -2.06 -46.00 -34.67
C VAL A 136 -0.65 -45.93 -35.29
N ASN A 137 0.40 -45.95 -34.48
CA ASN A 137 1.79 -45.81 -34.93
C ASN A 137 2.68 -46.93 -34.36
N ASP A 138 3.60 -47.49 -35.12
CA ASP A 138 4.53 -48.54 -34.63
C ASP A 138 5.89 -47.99 -34.14
N MET A 139 5.98 -46.67 -33.96
CA MET A 139 7.21 -45.94 -33.67
C MET A 139 7.18 -45.27 -32.30
N CYS A 140 8.31 -45.23 -31.61
CA CYS A 140 8.45 -44.56 -30.32
C CYS A 140 8.15 -43.05 -30.45
N PRO A 141 7.28 -42.45 -29.62
CA PRO A 141 7.00 -41.01 -29.66
C PRO A 141 8.24 -40.12 -29.46
N THR A 142 9.22 -40.59 -28.68
CA THR A 142 10.40 -39.78 -28.33
C THR A 142 11.52 -39.85 -29.35
N CYS A 143 11.89 -41.05 -29.80
CA CYS A 143 13.05 -41.25 -30.69
C CYS A 143 12.71 -41.80 -32.07
N ARG A 144 11.44 -42.12 -32.35
CA ARG A 144 10.96 -42.70 -33.61
C ARG A 144 11.62 -44.03 -33.97
N THR A 145 12.19 -44.76 -33.01
CA THR A 145 12.60 -46.15 -33.20
C THR A 145 11.39 -47.06 -33.18
N LYS A 146 11.34 -48.04 -34.08
CA LYS A 146 10.26 -49.03 -34.13
C LYS A 146 10.20 -49.81 -32.81
N VAL A 147 9.03 -49.79 -32.18
CA VAL A 147 8.82 -50.52 -30.92
C VAL A 147 8.45 -51.96 -31.29
N SER A 148 9.38 -52.89 -31.11
CA SER A 148 9.10 -54.31 -31.27
C SER A 148 8.15 -54.78 -30.18
N LYS A 149 7.01 -55.35 -30.58
CA LYS A 149 6.04 -56.01 -29.69
C LYS A 149 6.66 -57.19 -28.95
#